data_AF-A0A1V8UQE1-F1
#
_entry.id   AF-A0A1V8UQE1-F1
#
_cell.length_a   1.000
_cell.length_b   1.000
_cell.length_c   1.000
_cell.angle_alpha   90.00
_cell.angle_beta   90.00
_cell.angle_gamma   90.00
#
_symmetry.space_group_name_H-M   'P 1'
#
loop_
_entity.id
_entity.type
_entity.pdbx_description
1 polymer ?
#
loop_
_entity_poly.entity_id
_entity_poly.type
_entity_poly.pdbx_seq_one_letter_code
_entity_poly.pdbx_strand_id
1 'polypeptide(L)'
;MACQDSHWKQHKDHETNVKRLQYPASLPPSQVSFLPSSSLKPPRRPRPNFTAFPQPNYKVNTASMHFPTLANATAALSGVVSWSDHHNKHCLTSSKANEIAQTFGGIIQTYNNDIANALFAEDFTDYSGSIQSLKNGGCLAPFNLTAPAFATKQQFQIESAGQPSVPFKLENVWFTCDVITVRWSVGLKPQVVGGVSILETRKCKDSKYGWLIRKIYAEFNSAAWLADIGKLLPGCPASDGAMMPGKREEFSA
;
A
#
# COMPACT_ATOMS: atom_id res chain seq x y z
N MET A 1 -19.17 -3.67 27.94
CA MET A 1 -19.24 -3.25 26.52
C MET A 1 -18.91 -4.46 25.68
N ALA A 2 -19.93 -5.15 25.18
CA ALA A 2 -19.76 -6.25 24.23
C ALA A 2 -19.12 -5.69 22.96
N CYS A 3 -18.19 -6.43 22.35
CA CYS A 3 -17.65 -6.11 21.03
C CYS A 3 -18.69 -6.30 19.91
N GLN A 4 -19.96 -5.94 20.11
CA GLN A 4 -21.05 -6.29 19.21
C GLN A 4 -21.00 -7.76 18.72
N ASP A 5 -21.12 -8.69 19.67
CA ASP A 5 -21.52 -10.06 19.39
C ASP A 5 -23.05 -10.11 19.23
N SER A 6 -23.54 -10.58 18.06
CA SER A 6 -24.65 -11.55 17.94
C SER A 6 -25.24 -11.69 16.53
N HIS A 7 -25.04 -10.74 15.61
CA HIS A 7 -25.84 -10.76 14.37
C HIS A 7 -25.33 -11.66 13.23
N TRP A 8 -24.05 -12.07 13.20
CA TRP A 8 -23.55 -12.85 12.06
C TRP A 8 -23.95 -14.33 12.08
N LYS A 9 -24.33 -14.90 13.24
CA LYS A 9 -24.80 -16.30 13.29
C LYS A 9 -26.13 -16.52 12.53
N GLN A 10 -26.85 -15.47 12.16
CA GLN A 10 -28.13 -15.56 11.45
C GLN A 10 -28.04 -15.36 9.92
N HIS A 11 -26.87 -15.02 9.35
CA HIS A 11 -26.76 -14.76 7.90
C HIS A 11 -26.24 -15.95 7.08
N LYS A 12 -25.87 -17.07 7.72
CA LYS A 12 -25.47 -18.29 7.00
C LYS A 12 -26.60 -18.93 6.18
N ASP A 13 -27.86 -18.59 6.47
CA ASP A 13 -29.02 -19.24 5.86
C ASP A 13 -29.58 -18.49 4.64
N HIS A 14 -28.94 -17.39 4.18
CA HIS A 14 -29.45 -16.57 3.07
C HIS A 14 -28.51 -16.40 1.87
N GLU A 15 -27.44 -17.19 1.75
CA GLU A 15 -26.56 -17.23 0.57
C GLU A 15 -27.17 -18.01 -0.62
N THR A 16 -28.41 -17.69 -1.04
CA THR A 16 -28.99 -18.23 -2.28
C THR A 16 -29.63 -17.18 -3.19
N ASN A 17 -29.31 -15.89 -3.03
CA ASN A 17 -29.83 -14.89 -3.95
C ASN A 17 -28.93 -13.66 -4.14
N VAL A 18 -27.67 -13.86 -4.53
CA VAL A 18 -26.89 -12.78 -5.14
C VAL A 18 -27.36 -12.63 -6.58
N LYS A 19 -28.36 -11.76 -6.79
CA LYS A 19 -28.63 -11.20 -8.12
C LYS A 19 -27.37 -10.49 -8.58
N ARG A 20 -26.71 -11.10 -9.56
CA ARG A 20 -25.60 -10.56 -10.35
C ARG A 20 -25.98 -9.13 -10.79
N LEU A 21 -25.40 -8.13 -10.16
CA LEU A 21 -25.38 -6.77 -10.70
C LEU A 21 -24.54 -6.84 -11.98
N GLN A 22 -25.23 -7.01 -13.11
CA GLN A 22 -24.65 -6.85 -14.44
C GLN A 22 -24.16 -5.41 -14.56
N TYR A 23 -22.84 -5.23 -14.45
CA TYR A 23 -22.19 -4.10 -15.09
C TYR A 23 -22.51 -4.16 -16.59
N PRO A 24 -22.82 -3.02 -17.24
CA PRO A 24 -23.12 -3.01 -18.66
C PRO A 24 -21.93 -3.57 -19.43
N ALA A 25 -22.28 -4.38 -20.43
CA ALA A 25 -21.37 -5.11 -21.29
C ALA A 25 -20.24 -4.22 -21.82
N SER A 26 -19.07 -4.84 -21.93
CA SER A 26 -17.95 -4.44 -22.78
C SER A 26 -18.38 -3.57 -23.96
N LEU A 27 -17.85 -2.34 -24.03
CA LEU A 27 -17.90 -1.57 -25.26
C LEU A 27 -17.22 -2.39 -26.38
N PRO A 28 -17.81 -2.47 -27.58
CA PRO A 28 -17.24 -3.22 -28.69
C PRO A 28 -15.92 -2.57 -29.14
N PRO A 29 -14.97 -3.36 -29.68
CA PRO A 29 -13.72 -2.82 -30.20
C PRO A 29 -14.04 -1.92 -31.39
N SER A 30 -13.93 -0.60 -31.19
CA SER A 30 -13.93 0.36 -32.29
C SER A 30 -12.65 0.13 -33.08
N GLN A 31 -12.80 -0.35 -34.32
CA GLN A 31 -11.72 -0.38 -35.30
C GLN A 31 -11.28 1.06 -35.56
N VAL A 32 -10.16 1.46 -34.95
CA VAL A 32 -9.41 2.64 -35.38
C VAL A 32 -8.36 2.13 -36.35
N SER A 33 -8.66 2.27 -37.64
CA SER A 33 -7.71 2.13 -38.73
C SER A 33 -6.64 3.22 -38.60
N PHE A 34 -5.43 2.83 -38.19
CA PHE A 34 -4.27 3.70 -38.26
C PHE A 34 -3.85 3.89 -39.72
N LEU A 35 -4.02 5.10 -40.24
CA LEU A 35 -3.28 5.57 -41.40
C LEU A 35 -1.78 5.62 -41.02
N PRO A 36 -0.86 5.05 -41.82
CA PRO A 36 0.55 5.20 -41.57
C PRO A 36 0.96 6.64 -41.90
N SER A 37 1.24 7.45 -40.87
CA SER A 37 1.90 8.74 -41.07
C SER A 37 3.37 8.50 -41.41
N SER A 38 3.66 8.55 -42.70
CA SER A 38 5.00 8.66 -43.24
C SER A 38 5.59 10.03 -42.95
N SER A 39 6.87 10.02 -42.59
CA SER A 39 7.83 11.13 -42.75
C SER A 39 7.60 12.41 -41.92
N LEU A 40 8.06 12.39 -40.66
CA LEU A 40 8.77 13.55 -40.10
C LEU A 40 10.00 13.06 -39.33
N LYS A 41 11.19 13.28 -39.91
CA LYS A 41 12.48 13.12 -39.21
C LYS A 41 12.53 14.12 -38.06
N PRO A 42 12.86 13.70 -36.81
CA PRO A 42 13.05 14.65 -35.74
C PRO A 42 14.27 15.54 -36.02
N PRO A 43 14.24 16.84 -35.67
CA PRO A 43 15.38 17.73 -35.84
C PRO A 43 16.52 17.27 -34.92
N ARG A 44 17.72 17.10 -35.49
CA ARG A 44 18.95 16.89 -34.71
C ARG A 44 19.23 18.15 -33.90
N ARG A 45 19.00 18.11 -32.59
CA ARG A 45 19.53 19.14 -31.67
C ARG A 45 20.99 18.85 -31.34
N PRO A 46 21.84 19.88 -31.16
CA PRO A 46 23.21 19.71 -30.68
C PRO A 46 23.23 19.11 -29.28
N ARG A 47 24.13 18.15 -29.02
CA ARG A 47 24.43 17.69 -27.66
C ARG A 47 25.04 18.84 -26.86
N PRO A 48 24.56 19.14 -25.64
CA PRO A 48 25.32 19.97 -24.72
C PRO A 48 26.58 19.21 -24.26
N ASN A 49 27.73 19.88 -24.29
CA ASN A 49 28.97 19.41 -23.70
C ASN A 49 28.81 19.36 -22.18
N PHE A 50 28.74 18.16 -21.62
CA PHE A 50 28.91 17.94 -20.19
C PHE A 50 30.39 17.95 -19.86
N THR A 51 30.88 19.05 -19.28
CA THR A 51 32.11 19.03 -18.50
C THR A 51 31.87 18.22 -17.23
N ALA A 52 32.64 17.15 -17.06
CA ALA A 52 32.56 16.26 -15.91
C ALA A 52 32.80 17.01 -14.59
N PHE A 53 31.96 16.76 -13.60
CA PHE A 53 32.22 17.16 -12.22
C PHE A 53 33.40 16.33 -11.67
N PRO A 54 34.37 16.95 -10.97
CA PRO A 54 35.47 16.22 -10.35
C PRO A 54 34.94 15.32 -9.22
N GLN A 55 35.30 14.04 -9.29
CA GLN A 55 35.06 13.07 -8.21
C GLN A 55 36.07 13.32 -7.06
N PRO A 56 35.65 13.33 -5.78
CA PRO A 56 36.59 13.35 -4.68
C PRO A 56 37.34 12.01 -4.57
N ASN A 57 38.67 12.07 -4.67
CA ASN A 57 39.59 10.96 -4.42
C ASN A 57 39.61 10.62 -2.93
N TYR A 58 38.89 9.57 -2.52
CA TYR A 58 39.12 8.95 -1.22
C TYR A 58 40.20 7.86 -1.36
N LYS A 59 41.40 8.15 -0.84
CA LYS A 59 42.44 7.14 -0.64
C LYS A 59 42.03 6.22 0.50
N VAL A 60 41.75 4.96 0.20
CA VAL A 60 41.59 3.91 1.20
C VAL A 60 43.00 3.51 1.66
N ASN A 61 43.37 3.90 2.88
CA ASN A 61 44.58 3.40 3.53
C ASN A 61 44.30 2.00 4.09
N THR A 62 44.86 0.97 3.46
CA THR A 62 44.93 -0.39 4.00
C THR A 62 46.00 -0.45 5.09
N ALA A 63 45.62 -0.14 6.33
CA ALA A 63 46.43 -0.46 7.50
C ALA A 63 46.26 -1.95 7.82
N SER A 64 47.31 -2.73 7.57
CA SER A 64 47.41 -4.14 7.95
C SER A 64 47.52 -4.23 9.49
N MET A 65 46.42 -4.58 10.17
CA MET A 65 46.45 -4.83 11.61
C MET A 65 47.06 -6.20 11.89
N HIS A 66 48.23 -6.20 12.52
CA HIS A 66 48.79 -7.38 13.18
C HIS A 66 48.03 -7.61 14.49
N PHE A 67 47.54 -8.84 14.68
CA PHE A 67 46.90 -9.29 15.90
C PHE A 67 47.95 -9.84 16.88
N PRO A 68 48.15 -9.24 18.07
CA PRO A 68 48.77 -9.95 19.17
C PRO A 68 47.72 -10.82 19.85
N THR A 69 48.02 -12.10 19.97
CA THR A 69 47.30 -13.07 20.80
C THR A 69 47.59 -12.78 22.27
N LEU A 70 46.58 -12.38 23.03
CA LEU A 70 46.62 -12.40 24.49
C LEU A 70 45.37 -13.10 25.02
N ALA A 71 45.63 -14.19 25.73
CA ALA A 71 44.66 -14.97 26.47
C ALA A 71 44.31 -14.31 27.82
N ASN A 72 43.16 -14.75 28.34
CA ASN A 72 42.62 -14.63 29.70
C ASN A 72 41.91 -13.34 30.14
N ALA A 73 40.58 -13.47 30.10
CA ALA A 73 39.69 -13.45 31.26
C ALA A 73 39.58 -12.17 32.09
N THR A 74 38.43 -11.51 31.97
CA THR A 74 37.59 -11.11 33.11
C THR A 74 36.15 -10.94 32.64
N ALA A 75 35.22 -11.48 33.43
CA ALA A 75 33.78 -11.42 33.21
C ALA A 75 33.30 -9.96 33.04
N ALA A 76 32.84 -9.61 31.84
CA ALA A 76 31.95 -8.48 31.66
C ALA A 76 30.52 -9.01 31.81
N LEU A 77 29.84 -8.57 32.86
CA LEU A 77 28.39 -8.70 32.97
C LEU A 77 27.81 -8.06 31.71
N SER A 78 27.38 -8.88 30.76
CA SER A 78 26.44 -8.47 29.73
C SER A 78 25.15 -8.07 30.44
N GLY A 79 25.10 -6.81 30.87
CA GLY A 79 23.84 -6.10 31.05
C GLY A 79 23.18 -6.05 29.68
N VAL A 80 22.49 -7.14 29.30
CA VAL A 80 21.32 -7.01 28.46
C VAL A 80 20.49 -5.96 29.17
N VAL A 81 20.45 -4.75 28.60
CA VAL A 81 19.36 -3.85 28.85
C VAL A 81 18.15 -4.61 28.30
N SER A 82 17.58 -5.47 29.14
CA SER A 82 16.21 -5.90 28.99
C SER A 82 15.47 -4.61 29.18
N TRP A 83 15.15 -3.94 28.08
CA TRP A 83 14.04 -3.00 28.07
C TRP A 83 12.90 -3.84 28.60
N SER A 84 12.56 -3.65 29.89
CA SER A 84 11.37 -4.23 30.46
C SER A 84 10.27 -3.75 29.55
N ASP A 85 9.83 -4.65 28.67
CA ASP A 85 8.68 -4.47 27.83
C ASP A 85 7.56 -4.36 28.84
N HIS A 86 7.31 -3.13 29.30
CA HIS A 86 6.13 -2.75 30.03
C HIS A 86 5.00 -2.85 29.01
N HIS A 87 4.70 -4.10 28.62
CA HIS A 87 3.52 -4.51 27.92
C HIS A 87 2.38 -4.09 28.80
N ASN A 88 1.91 -2.87 28.58
CA ASN A 88 0.62 -2.46 29.07
C ASN A 88 -0.34 -3.53 28.54
N LYS A 89 -0.96 -4.31 29.43
CA LYS A 89 -1.83 -5.46 29.07
C LYS A 89 -2.97 -5.06 28.13
N HIS A 90 -3.13 -3.76 27.89
CA HIS A 90 -4.11 -3.13 27.03
C HIS A 90 -3.61 -2.79 25.61
N CYS A 91 -2.30 -2.80 25.36
CA CYS A 91 -1.70 -2.43 24.06
C CYS A 91 -1.43 -3.64 23.16
N LEU A 92 -1.31 -3.40 21.86
CA LEU A 92 -0.79 -4.34 20.88
C LEU A 92 0.62 -4.79 21.26
N THR A 93 0.90 -6.08 21.04
CA THR A 93 2.25 -6.64 21.11
C THR A 93 2.83 -6.75 19.70
N SER A 94 4.16 -6.80 19.58
CA SER A 94 4.81 -6.98 18.27
C SER A 94 4.33 -8.24 17.54
N SER A 95 4.19 -9.35 18.27
CA SER A 95 3.65 -10.60 17.70
C SER A 95 2.26 -10.40 17.12
N LYS A 96 1.36 -9.74 17.87
CA LYS A 96 -0.02 -9.52 17.44
C LYS A 96 -0.12 -8.52 16.28
N ALA A 97 0.70 -7.46 16.32
CA ALA A 97 0.76 -6.49 15.24
C ALA A 97 1.24 -7.14 13.92
N ASN A 98 2.24 -8.02 13.99
CA ASN A 98 2.71 -8.77 12.82
C ASN A 98 1.66 -9.76 12.30
N GLU A 99 0.95 -10.47 13.18
CA GLU A 99 -0.14 -11.38 12.78
C GLU A 99 -1.25 -10.63 12.04
N ILE A 100 -1.70 -9.49 12.57
CA ILE A 100 -2.73 -8.65 11.94
C ILE A 100 -2.23 -8.08 10.61
N ALA A 101 -0.99 -7.60 10.55
CA ALA A 101 -0.36 -7.09 9.33
C ALA A 101 -0.26 -8.15 8.23
N GLN A 102 0.15 -9.37 8.56
CA GLN A 102 0.22 -10.49 7.61
C GLN A 102 -1.18 -10.90 7.14
N THR A 103 -2.14 -10.98 8.05
CA THR A 103 -3.53 -11.31 7.72
C THR A 103 -4.15 -10.26 6.80
N PHE A 104 -3.91 -8.97 7.08
CA PHE A 104 -4.31 -7.86 6.22
C PHE A 104 -3.66 -7.96 4.82
N GLY A 105 -2.36 -8.25 4.76
CA GLY A 105 -1.67 -8.50 3.50
C GLY A 105 -2.28 -9.66 2.69
N GLY A 106 -2.71 -10.72 3.39
CA GLY A 106 -3.43 -11.84 2.79
C GLY A 106 -4.76 -11.43 2.14
N ILE A 107 -5.51 -10.49 2.74
CA ILE A 107 -6.75 -9.95 2.13
C ILE A 107 -6.45 -9.20 0.83
N ILE A 108 -5.38 -8.41 0.79
CA ILE A 108 -4.96 -7.70 -0.44
C ILE A 108 -4.50 -8.71 -1.49
N GLN A 109 -3.71 -9.70 -1.10
CA GLN A 109 -3.18 -10.74 -1.99
C GLN A 109 -4.29 -11.53 -2.67
N THR A 110 -5.20 -12.08 -1.86
CA THR A 110 -6.30 -12.91 -2.31
C THR A 110 -7.45 -12.74 -1.33
N TYR A 111 -8.47 -11.99 -1.75
CA TYR A 111 -9.62 -11.71 -0.90
C TYR A 111 -10.30 -12.99 -0.39
N ASN A 112 -10.66 -13.00 0.90
CA ASN A 112 -11.40 -14.07 1.54
C ASN A 112 -12.42 -13.48 2.54
N ASN A 113 -13.70 -13.84 2.37
CA ASN A 113 -14.79 -13.25 3.16
C ASN A 113 -14.72 -13.63 4.64
N ASP A 114 -14.33 -14.86 4.97
CA ASP A 114 -14.21 -15.31 6.36
C ASP A 114 -13.08 -14.58 7.10
N ILE A 115 -11.96 -14.35 6.41
CA ILE A 115 -10.84 -13.57 6.97
C ILE A 115 -11.27 -12.11 7.16
N ALA A 116 -11.92 -11.49 6.17
CA ALA A 116 -12.43 -10.13 6.28
C ALA A 116 -13.42 -9.99 7.44
N ASN A 117 -14.32 -10.95 7.61
CA ASN A 117 -15.27 -10.99 8.72
C ASN A 117 -14.60 -11.07 10.08
N ALA A 118 -13.51 -11.84 10.20
CA ALA A 118 -12.76 -12.01 11.44
C ALA A 118 -11.79 -10.86 11.74
N LEU A 119 -11.35 -10.11 10.73
CA LEU A 119 -10.33 -9.07 10.85
C LEU A 119 -10.91 -7.66 11.01
N PHE A 120 -12.02 -7.35 10.36
CA PHE A 120 -12.62 -6.01 10.33
C PHE A 120 -13.78 -5.86 11.31
N ALA A 121 -13.82 -4.72 12.00
CA ALA A 121 -14.94 -4.33 12.84
C ALA A 121 -16.20 -4.03 11.99
N GLU A 122 -17.39 -4.13 12.60
CA GLU A 122 -18.65 -3.83 11.90
C GLU A 122 -18.73 -2.36 11.46
N ASP A 123 -18.18 -1.45 12.27
CA ASP A 123 -18.06 -0.02 12.00
C ASP A 123 -16.84 0.35 11.13
N PHE A 124 -16.33 -0.60 10.34
CA PHE A 124 -15.15 -0.41 9.50
C PHE A 124 -15.34 0.63 8.39
N THR A 125 -14.30 1.45 8.18
CA THR A 125 -14.20 2.39 7.05
C THR A 125 -12.78 2.40 6.48
N ASP A 126 -12.65 2.54 5.16
CA ASP A 126 -11.37 2.64 4.46
C ASP A 126 -11.28 3.95 3.68
N TYR A 127 -10.18 4.67 3.88
CA TYR A 127 -9.83 5.90 3.19
C TYR A 127 -8.59 5.68 2.34
N SER A 128 -8.70 6.01 1.06
CA SER A 128 -7.56 5.96 0.14
C SER A 128 -7.79 6.87 -1.05
N GLY A 129 -7.00 7.94 -1.14
CA GLY A 129 -6.95 8.79 -2.34
C GLY A 129 -6.47 7.99 -3.55
N SER A 130 -5.61 6.99 -3.32
CA SER A 130 -5.15 6.04 -4.34
C SER A 130 -6.28 5.18 -4.90
N ILE A 131 -7.11 4.54 -4.06
CA ILE A 131 -8.28 3.78 -4.53
C ILE A 131 -9.29 4.71 -5.21
N GLN A 132 -9.56 5.88 -4.63
CA GLN A 132 -10.45 6.87 -5.24
C GLN A 132 -9.93 7.30 -6.63
N SER A 133 -8.62 7.42 -6.80
CA SER A 133 -7.98 7.68 -8.10
C SER A 133 -8.19 6.53 -9.08
N LEU A 134 -8.10 5.27 -8.63
CA LEU A 134 -8.41 4.10 -9.47
C LEU A 134 -9.88 4.06 -9.89
N LYS A 135 -10.80 4.33 -8.96
CA LYS A 135 -12.25 4.41 -9.24
C LYS A 135 -12.57 5.51 -10.25
N ASN A 136 -11.88 6.65 -10.15
CA ASN A 136 -12.01 7.75 -11.09
C ASN A 136 -11.36 7.45 -12.46
N GLY A 137 -10.29 6.65 -12.49
CA GLY A 137 -9.49 6.39 -13.69
C GLY A 137 -8.83 7.63 -14.30
N GLY A 138 -8.82 8.76 -13.57
CA GLY A 138 -8.38 10.06 -14.05
C GLY A 138 -9.36 10.79 -14.98
N CYS A 139 -10.61 10.33 -15.09
CA CYS A 139 -11.55 10.81 -16.12
C CYS A 139 -12.55 11.88 -15.65
N LEU A 140 -12.88 11.94 -14.36
CA LEU A 140 -13.87 12.88 -13.81
C LEU A 140 -13.20 13.96 -12.96
N ALA A 141 -13.60 15.21 -13.19
CA ALA A 141 -13.25 16.36 -12.36
C ALA A 141 -14.48 17.29 -12.22
N PRO A 142 -14.91 17.66 -11.00
CA PRO A 142 -14.31 17.29 -9.70
C PRO A 142 -14.65 15.84 -9.31
N PHE A 143 -13.72 15.18 -8.60
CA PHE A 143 -13.94 13.88 -7.96
C PHE A 143 -13.40 13.94 -6.54
N ASN A 144 -14.19 13.47 -5.55
CA ASN A 144 -13.80 13.59 -4.16
C ASN A 144 -12.80 12.49 -3.76
N LEU A 145 -11.51 12.81 -3.85
CA LEU A 145 -10.41 11.91 -3.49
C LEU A 145 -10.24 11.71 -1.97
N THR A 146 -10.87 12.55 -1.13
CA THR A 146 -10.76 12.45 0.34
C THR A 146 -11.96 11.76 0.99
N ALA A 147 -13.00 11.44 0.22
CA ALA A 147 -14.11 10.60 0.67
C ALA A 147 -13.63 9.17 1.01
N PRO A 148 -14.38 8.43 1.86
CA PRO A 148 -14.12 7.00 2.05
C PRO A 148 -14.06 6.28 0.71
N ALA A 149 -13.00 5.49 0.51
CA ALA A 149 -12.91 4.57 -0.60
C ALA A 149 -13.93 3.44 -0.41
N PHE A 150 -14.09 2.96 0.82
CA PHE A 150 -15.16 2.07 1.22
C PHE A 150 -15.79 2.60 2.51
N ALA A 151 -17.06 2.98 2.45
CA ALA A 151 -17.77 3.58 3.59
C ALA A 151 -18.17 2.54 4.65
N THR A 152 -18.28 1.27 4.26
CA THR A 152 -18.70 0.17 5.14
C THR A 152 -17.87 -1.09 4.89
N LYS A 153 -17.85 -1.99 5.89
CA LYS A 153 -17.33 -3.36 5.76
C LYS A 153 -17.95 -4.09 4.56
N GLN A 154 -19.28 -4.04 4.43
CA GLN A 154 -19.97 -4.70 3.32
C GLN A 154 -19.51 -4.21 1.95
N GLN A 155 -19.32 -2.89 1.79
CA GLN A 155 -18.83 -2.32 0.54
C GLN A 155 -17.42 -2.82 0.21
N PHE A 156 -16.52 -2.81 1.22
CA PHE A 156 -15.18 -3.38 1.07
C PHE A 156 -15.23 -4.84 0.61
N GLN A 157 -16.10 -5.66 1.22
CA GLN A 157 -16.21 -7.09 0.92
C GLN A 157 -16.68 -7.35 -0.51
N ILE A 158 -17.73 -6.65 -0.96
CA ILE A 158 -18.29 -6.81 -2.30
C ILE A 158 -17.27 -6.37 -3.36
N GLU A 159 -16.66 -5.20 -3.19
CA GLU A 159 -15.75 -4.65 -4.20
C GLU A 159 -14.41 -5.40 -4.23
N SER A 160 -13.91 -5.88 -3.08
CA SER A 160 -12.68 -6.68 -3.00
C SER A 160 -12.86 -8.10 -3.54
N ALA A 161 -14.04 -8.71 -3.40
CA ALA A 161 -14.34 -10.02 -3.97
C ALA A 161 -14.28 -10.06 -5.50
N GLY A 162 -14.46 -8.92 -6.16
CA GLY A 162 -14.32 -8.78 -7.61
C GLY A 162 -12.89 -8.62 -8.11
N GLN A 163 -11.91 -8.45 -7.22
CA GLN A 163 -10.52 -8.19 -7.60
C GLN A 163 -9.74 -9.50 -7.85
N PRO A 164 -8.87 -9.55 -8.88
CA PRO A 164 -7.97 -10.68 -9.06
C PRO A 164 -6.93 -10.74 -7.95
N SER A 165 -6.36 -11.93 -7.73
CA SER A 165 -5.22 -12.06 -6.81
C SER A 165 -4.00 -11.32 -7.33
N VAL A 166 -3.23 -10.73 -6.41
CA VAL A 166 -2.02 -9.97 -6.72
C VAL A 166 -0.83 -10.48 -5.93
N PRO A 167 0.41 -10.42 -6.47
CA PRO A 167 1.60 -10.86 -5.75
C PRO A 167 2.02 -9.81 -4.70
N PHE A 168 1.35 -9.84 -3.56
CA PHE A 168 1.59 -8.97 -2.41
C PHE A 168 2.85 -9.39 -1.64
N LYS A 169 3.57 -8.40 -1.13
CA LYS A 169 4.71 -8.58 -0.23
C LYS A 169 4.61 -7.57 0.90
N LEU A 170 4.59 -8.08 2.13
CA LEU A 170 4.77 -7.26 3.33
C LEU A 170 6.26 -6.91 3.47
N GLU A 171 6.59 -5.63 3.59
CA GLU A 171 7.99 -5.16 3.68
C GLU A 171 8.38 -4.79 5.10
N ASN A 172 7.57 -3.97 5.77
CA ASN A 172 7.83 -3.51 7.14
C ASN A 172 6.53 -3.34 7.92
N VAL A 173 6.63 -3.50 9.23
CA VAL A 173 5.55 -3.29 10.19
C VAL A 173 6.07 -2.40 11.31
N TRP A 174 5.37 -1.30 11.58
CA TRP A 174 5.53 -0.47 12.77
C TRP A 174 4.20 -0.46 13.52
N PHE A 175 4.22 -0.27 14.84
CA PHE A 175 2.99 -0.26 15.61
C PHE A 175 3.11 0.58 16.88
N THR A 176 1.95 1.06 17.35
CA THR A 176 1.73 1.67 18.66
C THR A 176 0.80 0.77 19.47
N CYS A 177 0.16 1.28 20.53
CA CYS A 177 -0.79 0.50 21.32
C CYS A 177 -2.00 0.01 20.54
N ASP A 178 -2.44 0.72 19.52
CA ASP A 178 -3.69 0.46 18.80
C ASP A 178 -3.61 0.79 17.29
N VAL A 179 -2.45 1.21 16.78
CA VAL A 179 -2.24 1.48 15.35
C VAL A 179 -1.14 0.58 14.83
N ILE A 180 -1.35 0.03 13.63
CA ILE A 180 -0.33 -0.73 12.88
C ILE A 180 -0.09 -0.01 11.56
N THR A 181 1.14 0.35 11.27
CA THR A 181 1.56 0.87 9.96
C THR A 181 2.29 -0.22 9.21
N VAL A 182 1.82 -0.54 8.00
CA VAL A 182 2.40 -1.54 7.12
C VAL A 182 2.94 -0.89 5.86
N ARG A 183 4.20 -1.17 5.53
CA ARG A 183 4.77 -0.94 4.20
C ARG A 183 4.65 -2.22 3.41
N TRP A 184 4.21 -2.10 2.16
CA TRP A 184 4.01 -3.24 1.29
C TRP A 184 4.33 -2.91 -0.17
N SER A 185 4.53 -3.95 -0.96
CA SER A 185 4.62 -3.85 -2.42
C SER A 185 3.78 -4.93 -3.09
N VAL A 186 3.35 -4.65 -4.32
CA VAL A 186 2.68 -5.59 -5.21
C VAL A 186 3.47 -5.66 -6.51
N GLY A 187 3.90 -6.87 -6.86
CA GLY A 187 4.71 -7.14 -8.04
C GLY A 187 3.92 -7.31 -9.34
N LEU A 188 3.04 -6.36 -9.68
CA LEU A 188 2.42 -6.33 -11.00
C LEU A 188 3.43 -5.90 -12.08
N LYS A 189 3.01 -5.84 -13.35
CA LYS A 189 3.86 -5.41 -14.47
C LYS A 189 3.11 -4.39 -15.31
N PRO A 190 3.79 -3.38 -15.87
CA PRO A 190 5.25 -3.20 -15.90
C PRO A 190 5.90 -2.63 -14.62
N GLN A 191 5.13 -2.06 -13.69
CA GLN A 191 5.64 -1.38 -12.50
C GLN A 191 5.49 -2.23 -11.23
N VAL A 192 6.34 -1.96 -10.23
CA VAL A 192 6.06 -2.43 -8.86
C VAL A 192 5.24 -1.34 -8.17
N VAL A 193 4.10 -1.71 -7.61
CA VAL A 193 3.30 -0.78 -6.80
C VAL A 193 3.79 -0.84 -5.37
N GLY A 194 4.31 0.27 -4.84
CA GLY A 194 4.58 0.44 -3.42
C GLY A 194 3.43 1.12 -2.70
N GLY A 195 3.15 0.69 -1.48
CA GLY A 195 2.08 1.26 -0.67
C GLY A 195 2.39 1.27 0.83
N VAL A 196 1.66 2.12 1.53
CA VAL A 196 1.62 2.21 2.99
C VAL A 196 0.16 2.15 3.43
N SER A 197 -0.12 1.39 4.48
CA SER A 197 -1.45 1.40 5.11
C SER A 197 -1.29 1.61 6.61
N ILE A 198 -2.12 2.49 7.16
CA ILE A 198 -2.27 2.72 8.59
C ILE A 198 -3.57 2.05 9.01
N LEU A 199 -3.47 1.06 9.89
CA LEU A 199 -4.56 0.24 10.39
C LEU A 199 -4.86 0.70 11.82
N GLU A 200 -5.95 1.44 12.01
CA GLU A 200 -6.45 1.73 13.35
C GLU A 200 -7.21 0.50 13.86
N THR A 201 -6.78 -0.01 15.01
CA THR A 201 -7.33 -1.23 15.61
C THR A 201 -8.08 -0.93 16.91
N ARG A 202 -8.94 -1.85 17.30
CA ARG A 202 -9.63 -1.85 18.59
C ARG A 202 -9.50 -3.22 19.21
N LYS A 203 -9.17 -3.26 20.50
CA LYS A 203 -9.11 -4.51 21.25
C LYS A 203 -10.49 -5.15 21.29
N CYS A 204 -10.54 -6.43 20.96
CA CYS A 204 -11.74 -7.22 21.10
C CYS A 204 -11.43 -8.67 21.45
N LYS A 205 -11.60 -9.03 22.73
CA LYS A 205 -11.21 -10.34 23.26
C LYS A 205 -11.94 -11.52 22.60
N ASP A 206 -13.18 -11.30 22.16
CA ASP A 206 -14.03 -12.33 21.57
C ASP A 206 -13.78 -12.51 20.06
N SER A 207 -12.98 -11.62 19.45
CA SER A 207 -12.54 -11.76 18.05
C SER A 207 -11.43 -12.80 17.92
N LYS A 208 -11.34 -13.44 16.75
CA LYS A 208 -10.30 -14.44 16.42
C LYS A 208 -8.88 -13.97 16.75
N TYR A 209 -8.58 -12.70 16.50
CA TYR A 209 -7.25 -12.13 16.70
C TYR A 209 -7.09 -11.42 18.06
N GLY A 210 -8.16 -11.26 18.83
CA GLY A 210 -8.16 -10.43 20.04
C GLY A 210 -8.21 -8.91 19.74
N TRP A 211 -8.23 -8.54 18.46
CA TRP A 211 -8.23 -7.19 17.91
C TRP A 211 -8.96 -7.17 16.57
N LEU A 212 -9.60 -6.05 16.25
CA LEU A 212 -10.25 -5.80 14.97
C LEU A 212 -9.70 -4.50 14.36
N ILE A 213 -9.53 -4.46 13.05
CA ILE A 213 -9.25 -3.22 12.31
C ILE A 213 -10.57 -2.47 12.14
N ARG A 214 -10.63 -1.23 12.62
CA ARG A 214 -11.82 -0.37 12.50
C ARG A 214 -11.66 0.71 11.43
N LYS A 215 -10.43 1.08 11.07
CA LYS A 215 -10.21 2.07 10.03
C LYS A 215 -8.91 1.82 9.31
N ILE A 216 -8.90 2.10 8.02
CA ILE A 216 -7.70 2.10 7.19
C ILE A 216 -7.50 3.47 6.56
N TYR A 217 -6.26 3.93 6.58
CA TYR A 217 -5.76 4.97 5.69
C TYR A 217 -4.69 4.34 4.79
N ALA A 218 -4.98 4.15 3.51
CA ALA A 218 -4.09 3.49 2.57
C ALA A 218 -3.68 4.43 1.43
N GLU A 219 -2.39 4.51 1.13
CA GLU A 219 -1.88 5.20 -0.05
C GLU A 219 -0.83 4.36 -0.76
N PHE A 220 -0.88 4.37 -2.09
CA PHE A 220 0.01 3.60 -2.94
C PHE A 220 0.22 4.30 -4.28
N ASN A 221 1.13 3.78 -5.10
CA ASN A 221 1.39 4.34 -6.43
C ASN A 221 0.22 4.06 -7.40
N SER A 222 -0.87 4.82 -7.30
CA SER A 222 -2.10 4.62 -8.10
C SER A 222 -1.85 4.74 -9.61
N ALA A 223 -0.96 5.64 -10.05
CA ALA A 223 -0.55 5.73 -11.46
C ALA A 223 0.18 4.48 -11.96
N ALA A 224 1.04 3.87 -11.12
CA ALA A 224 1.70 2.61 -11.44
C ALA A 224 0.67 1.49 -11.56
N TRP A 225 -0.28 1.42 -10.62
CA TRP A 225 -1.38 0.45 -10.68
C TRP A 225 -2.21 0.61 -11.94
N LEU A 226 -2.60 1.84 -12.31
CA LEU A 226 -3.32 2.12 -13.56
C LEU A 226 -2.54 1.69 -14.80
N ALA A 227 -1.21 1.89 -14.81
CA ALA A 227 -0.36 1.42 -15.91
C ALA A 227 -0.34 -0.11 -15.99
N ASP A 228 -0.26 -0.79 -14.84
CA ASP A 228 -0.22 -2.25 -14.77
C ASP A 228 -1.52 -2.92 -15.23
N ILE A 229 -2.66 -2.26 -15.02
CA ILE A 229 -3.95 -2.72 -15.54
C ILE A 229 -4.28 -2.19 -16.95
N GLY A 230 -3.30 -1.55 -17.62
CA GLY A 230 -3.43 -1.04 -18.99
C GLY A 230 -4.38 0.15 -19.15
N LYS A 231 -4.68 0.86 -18.05
CA LYS A 231 -5.56 2.06 -18.04
C LYS A 231 -4.78 3.36 -18.14
N LEU A 232 -3.47 3.34 -17.86
CA LEU A 232 -2.55 4.45 -18.13
C LEU A 232 -1.57 4.01 -19.23
N LEU A 233 -1.59 4.69 -20.38
CA LEU A 233 -0.78 4.31 -21.55
C LEU A 233 0.70 4.69 -21.35
N PRO A 234 1.65 3.76 -21.58
CA PRO A 234 3.07 4.09 -21.63
C PRO A 234 3.38 4.93 -22.89
N GLY A 235 4.16 6.00 -22.73
CA GLY A 235 4.55 6.90 -23.83
C GLY A 235 4.28 8.39 -23.58
N CYS A 236 3.61 8.75 -22.48
CA CYS A 236 3.56 10.14 -22.03
C CYS A 236 4.95 10.54 -21.50
N PRO A 237 5.66 11.49 -22.13
CA PRO A 237 6.95 11.91 -21.60
C PRO A 237 6.74 12.59 -20.25
N ALA A 238 7.19 11.98 -19.16
CA ALA A 238 7.63 12.74 -18.01
C ALA A 238 8.90 13.46 -18.47
N SER A 239 8.82 14.76 -18.72
CA SER A 239 9.99 15.50 -19.19
C SER A 239 11.10 15.44 -18.16
N ASP A 240 12.36 15.28 -18.60
CA ASP A 240 13.53 15.62 -17.80
C ASP A 240 13.35 17.06 -17.32
N GLY A 241 12.98 17.25 -16.04
CA GLY A 241 12.64 18.54 -15.44
C GLY A 241 11.14 18.79 -15.17
N ALA A 242 10.25 17.79 -15.22
CA ALA A 242 8.87 17.91 -14.76
C ALA A 242 8.79 18.02 -13.22
N MET A 243 9.26 19.12 -12.66
CA MET A 243 8.70 19.62 -11.41
C MET A 243 7.24 19.95 -11.72
N MET A 244 6.30 19.35 -11.00
CA MET A 244 4.85 19.56 -11.18
C MET A 244 4.58 21.03 -11.49
N PRO A 245 4.00 21.39 -12.66
CA PRO A 245 3.75 22.78 -12.99
C PRO A 245 2.68 23.34 -12.06
N GLY A 246 3.11 23.87 -10.93
CA GLY A 246 2.34 24.79 -10.12
C GLY A 246 2.79 26.19 -10.48
N LYS A 247 1.87 27.05 -10.94
CA LYS A 247 2.09 28.49 -10.78
C LYS A 247 2.29 28.70 -9.28
N ARG A 248 3.49 29.11 -8.87
CA ARG A 248 3.68 29.65 -7.53
C ARG A 248 2.83 30.92 -7.49
N GLU A 249 1.63 30.82 -6.94
CA GLU A 249 0.90 32.03 -6.56
C GLU A 249 1.74 32.67 -5.45
N GLU A 250 2.34 33.82 -5.77
CA GLU A 250 3.02 34.64 -4.80
C GLU A 250 1.96 35.08 -3.77
N PHE A 251 2.04 34.54 -2.57
CA PHE A 251 1.34 35.12 -1.44
C PHE A 251 1.95 36.49 -1.18
N SER A 252 1.29 37.55 -1.63
CA SER A 252 1.59 38.91 -1.17
C SER A 252 1.35 38.97 0.33
N ALA A 253 2.39 39.40 1.06
CA ALA A 253 2.37 39.66 2.48
C ALA A 253 1.46 40.85 2.85
#